data_AF-A0A6L3Z309-F1
#
_entry.id   AF-A0A6L3Z309-F1
#
_cell.length_a   1.000
_cell.length_b   1.000
_cell.length_c   1.000
_cell.angle_alpha   90.00
_cell.angle_beta   90.00
_cell.angle_gamma   90.00
#
_symmetry.space_group_name_H-M   'P 1'
#
loop_
_entity.id
_entity.type
_entity.pdbx_description
1 polymer ?
#
loop_
_entity_poly.entity_id
_entity_poly.type
_entity_poly.pdbx_seq_one_letter_code
_entity_poly.pdbx_strand_id
1 'polypeptide(L)'
;MADESDFQLQNSNQAIEFAKESVRLGVTVNGGAAVAIIGFLGAKENISDPQAIRYALACFAIGVGLSFLAAIAGYFAQTLFAFWNYKRGSGSPANAGWAYALSAIGILCIVGSVAVFIRGVIVVGRVLFV
;
A
#
# COMPACT_ATOMS: atom_id res chain seq x y z
N MET A 1 -5.13 6.07 -36.58
CA MET A 1 -4.07 6.36 -35.57
C MET A 1 -4.68 6.63 -34.19
N ALA A 2 -5.75 5.90 -33.82
CA ALA A 2 -6.41 6.00 -32.51
C ALA A 2 -5.98 4.89 -31.54
N ASP A 3 -4.89 4.16 -31.84
CA ASP A 3 -4.57 2.93 -31.10
C ASP A 3 -3.60 3.14 -29.92
N GLU A 4 -2.57 3.97 -30.06
CA GLU A 4 -1.47 3.96 -29.10
C GLU A 4 -1.67 4.90 -27.90
N SER A 5 -2.33 6.05 -28.11
CA SER A 5 -2.74 6.94 -27.03
C SER A 5 -3.83 6.30 -26.16
N ASP A 6 -4.80 5.66 -26.79
CA ASP A 6 -5.95 5.06 -26.12
C ASP A 6 -5.52 3.83 -25.34
N PHE A 7 -4.60 3.02 -25.88
CA PHE A 7 -3.98 1.91 -25.17
C PHE A 7 -3.19 2.35 -23.93
N GLN A 8 -2.41 3.43 -24.02
CA GLN A 8 -1.67 3.97 -22.86
C GLN A 8 -2.61 4.57 -21.80
N LEU A 9 -3.69 5.23 -22.22
CA LEU A 9 -4.69 5.78 -21.31
C LEU A 9 -5.45 4.66 -20.59
N GLN A 10 -5.79 3.58 -21.30
CA GLN A 10 -6.47 2.41 -20.75
C GLN A 10 -5.58 1.66 -19.76
N ASN A 11 -4.29 1.47 -20.07
CA ASN A 11 -3.33 0.83 -19.18
C ASN A 11 -3.10 1.67 -17.89
N SER A 12 -3.05 2.99 -18.01
CA SER A 12 -2.93 3.90 -16.86
C SER A 12 -4.19 3.84 -15.98
N ASN A 13 -5.38 3.84 -16.59
CA ASN A 13 -6.64 3.72 -15.86
C ASN A 13 -6.75 2.40 -15.10
N GLN A 14 -6.41 1.27 -15.72
CA GLN A 14 -6.40 -0.05 -15.07
C GLN A 14 -5.44 -0.08 -13.88
N ALA A 15 -4.24 0.47 -14.04
CA ALA A 15 -3.26 0.45 -12.98
C ALA A 15 -3.61 1.42 -11.82
N ILE A 16 -4.32 2.53 -12.10
CA ILE A 16 -4.93 3.40 -11.06
C ILE A 16 -6.08 2.67 -10.34
N GLU A 17 -6.92 1.96 -11.08
CA GLU A 17 -8.04 1.19 -10.50
C GLU A 17 -7.53 0.09 -9.57
N PHE A 18 -6.52 -0.66 -10.00
CA PHE A 18 -5.83 -1.65 -9.17
C PHE A 18 -5.19 -1.02 -7.91
N ALA A 19 -4.59 0.17 -8.02
CA ALA A 19 -4.04 0.88 -6.87
C ALA A 19 -5.14 1.29 -5.88
N LYS A 20 -6.29 1.76 -6.37
CA LYS A 20 -7.46 2.10 -5.52
C LYS A 20 -8.00 0.87 -4.81
N GLU A 21 -8.14 -0.26 -5.50
CA GLU A 21 -8.56 -1.52 -4.89
C GLU A 21 -7.56 -2.00 -3.83
N SER A 22 -6.27 -1.92 -4.12
CA SER A 22 -5.21 -2.28 -3.17
C SER A 22 -5.25 -1.45 -1.89
N VAL A 23 -5.43 -0.12 -2.01
CA VAL A 23 -5.59 0.76 -0.84
C VAL A 23 -6.87 0.43 -0.08
N ARG A 24 -7.98 0.22 -0.78
CA ARG A 24 -9.27 -0.15 -0.16
C ARG A 24 -9.14 -1.45 0.63
N LEU A 25 -8.56 -2.48 0.04
CA LEU A 25 -8.29 -3.77 0.70
C LEU A 25 -7.37 -3.57 1.92
N GLY A 26 -6.30 -2.80 1.78
CA GLY A 26 -5.39 -2.48 2.88
C GLY A 26 -6.11 -1.84 4.07
N VAL A 27 -6.93 -0.82 3.82
CA VAL A 27 -7.73 -0.17 4.86
C VAL A 27 -8.75 -1.13 5.48
N THR A 28 -9.46 -1.92 4.68
CA THR A 28 -10.47 -2.87 5.18
C THR A 28 -9.85 -3.94 6.06
N VAL A 29 -8.71 -4.52 5.67
CA VAL A 29 -8.03 -5.58 6.43
C VAL A 29 -7.46 -5.03 7.74
N ASN A 30 -6.74 -3.89 7.69
CA ASN A 30 -6.18 -3.26 8.89
C ASN A 30 -7.27 -2.76 9.84
N GLY A 31 -8.33 -2.14 9.31
CA GLY A 31 -9.48 -1.69 10.07
C GLY A 31 -10.25 -2.84 10.71
N GLY A 32 -10.48 -3.92 9.96
CA GLY A 32 -11.09 -5.14 10.48
C GLY A 32 -10.29 -5.76 11.62
N ALA A 33 -8.96 -5.82 11.48
CA ALA A 33 -8.08 -6.30 12.54
C ALA A 33 -8.13 -5.41 13.79
N ALA A 34 -8.15 -4.08 13.63
CA ALA A 34 -8.28 -3.14 14.74
C ALA A 34 -9.64 -3.29 15.47
N VAL A 35 -10.74 -3.41 14.73
CA VAL A 35 -12.08 -3.64 15.31
C VAL A 35 -12.14 -4.97 16.06
N ALA A 36 -11.54 -6.03 15.51
CA ALA A 36 -11.45 -7.32 16.18
C ALA A 36 -10.72 -7.21 17.53
N ILE A 37 -9.59 -6.50 17.57
CA ILE A 37 -8.84 -6.25 18.82
C ILE A 37 -9.72 -5.55 19.86
N ILE A 38 -10.42 -4.48 19.46
CA ILE A 38 -11.30 -3.73 20.37
C ILE A 38 -12.43 -4.63 20.89
N GLY A 39 -13.00 -5.47 20.03
CA GLY A 39 -14.01 -6.46 20.42
C GLY A 39 -13.49 -7.47 21.45
N PHE A 40 -12.30 -8.04 21.23
CA PHE A 40 -11.67 -8.95 22.19
C PHE A 40 -11.30 -8.26 23.50
N LEU A 41 -10.91 -6.98 23.47
CA LEU A 41 -10.64 -6.20 24.67
C LEU A 41 -11.89 -5.96 25.51
N GLY A 42 -13.03 -5.69 24.89
CA GLY A 42 -14.29 -5.52 25.60
C GLY A 42 -14.77 -6.79 26.31
N ALA A 43 -14.31 -7.96 25.87
CA ALA A 43 -14.67 -9.25 26.46
C ALA A 43 -13.66 -9.77 27.52
N LYS A 44 -12.46 -9.19 27.63
CA LYS A 44 -11.42 -9.61 28.59
C LYS A 44 -11.42 -8.72 29.83
N GLU A 45 -11.58 -9.31 31.01
CA GLU A 45 -11.55 -8.59 32.30
C GLU A 45 -10.13 -8.21 32.77
N ASN A 46 -9.09 -8.92 32.31
CA ASN A 46 -7.68 -8.63 32.64
C ASN A 46 -6.83 -8.58 31.36
N ILE A 47 -6.37 -7.38 31.01
CA ILE A 47 -5.44 -7.15 29.91
C ILE A 47 -4.02 -7.27 30.46
N SER A 48 -3.30 -8.32 30.06
CA SER A 48 -1.96 -8.59 30.57
C SER A 48 -0.90 -7.61 30.05
N ASP A 49 -1.08 -7.06 28.83
CA ASP A 49 -0.16 -6.07 28.26
C ASP A 49 -0.86 -5.04 27.34
N PRO A 50 -1.26 -3.87 27.88
CA PRO A 50 -1.83 -2.78 27.10
C PRO A 50 -0.85 -2.14 26.10
N GLN A 51 0.46 -2.24 26.33
CA GLN A 51 1.48 -1.63 25.44
C GLN A 51 1.59 -2.41 24.14
N ALA A 52 1.59 -3.74 24.19
CA ALA A 52 1.65 -4.59 23.02
C ALA A 52 0.42 -4.39 22.09
N ILE A 53 -0.75 -4.13 22.66
CA ILE A 53 -1.97 -3.82 21.90
C ILE A 53 -1.83 -2.47 21.18
N ARG A 54 -1.37 -1.43 21.88
CA ARG A 54 -1.11 -0.12 21.27
C ARG A 54 -0.08 -0.21 20.15
N TYR A 55 0.97 -1.01 20.35
CA TYR A 55 1.98 -1.26 19.34
C TYR A 55 1.40 -1.93 18.10
N ALA A 56 0.55 -2.94 18.25
CA ALA A 56 -0.07 -3.59 17.10
C ALA A 56 -1.05 -2.69 16.34
N LEU A 57 -1.84 -1.87 17.05
CA LEU A 57 -2.68 -0.85 16.43
C LEU A 57 -1.83 0.18 15.66
N ALA A 58 -0.68 0.58 16.21
CA ALA A 58 0.26 1.45 15.50
C ALA A 58 0.84 0.75 14.26
N CYS A 59 1.17 -0.55 14.32
CA CYS A 59 1.60 -1.31 13.15
C CYS A 59 0.55 -1.33 12.03
N PHE A 60 -0.74 -1.50 12.38
CA PHE A 60 -1.82 -1.45 11.40
C PHE A 60 -1.99 -0.06 10.79
N ALA A 61 -1.92 0.99 11.60
CA ALA A 61 -1.97 2.37 11.10
C ALA A 61 -0.79 2.68 10.17
N ILE A 62 0.43 2.24 10.52
CA ILE A 62 1.62 2.38 9.67
C ILE A 62 1.45 1.59 8.36
N GLY A 63 0.88 0.38 8.40
CA GLY A 63 0.60 -0.41 7.20
C GLY A 63 -0.33 0.31 6.23
N VAL A 64 -1.39 0.93 6.74
CA VAL A 64 -2.29 1.78 5.93
C VAL A 64 -1.55 2.99 5.37
N GLY A 65 -0.75 3.68 6.19
CA GLY A 65 0.05 4.83 5.75
C GLY A 65 1.03 4.49 4.63
N LEU A 66 1.74 3.37 4.76
CA LEU A 66 2.65 2.84 3.73
C LEU A 66 1.92 2.47 2.44
N SER A 67 0.73 1.89 2.55
CA SER A 67 -0.11 1.56 1.39
C SER A 67 -0.54 2.83 0.63
N PHE A 68 -0.84 3.92 1.35
CA PHE A 68 -1.16 5.20 0.75
C PHE A 68 0.04 5.85 0.05
N LEU A 69 1.22 5.82 0.69
CA LEU A 69 2.47 6.28 0.08
C LEU A 69 2.83 5.49 -1.18
N ALA A 70 2.60 4.17 -1.17
CA ALA A 70 2.79 3.33 -2.35
C ALA A 70 1.87 3.75 -3.52
N ALA A 71 0.60 4.08 -3.23
CA ALA A 71 -0.34 4.54 -4.24
C ALA A 71 0.08 5.88 -4.86
N ILE A 72 0.54 6.83 -4.03
CA ILE A 72 1.08 8.12 -4.49
C ILE A 72 2.31 7.88 -5.38
N ALA A 73 3.27 7.07 -4.91
CA ALA A 73 4.48 6.75 -5.66
C ALA A 73 4.15 6.07 -7.00
N GLY A 74 3.18 5.16 -7.01
CA GLY A 74 2.68 4.49 -8.21
C GLY A 74 2.06 5.46 -9.23
N TYR A 75 1.27 6.43 -8.76
CA TYR A 75 0.70 7.46 -9.63
C TYR A 75 1.79 8.33 -10.31
N PHE A 76 2.79 8.76 -9.55
CA PHE A 76 3.92 9.51 -10.12
C PHE A 76 4.78 8.65 -11.05
N ALA A 77 5.02 7.38 -10.70
CA ALA A 77 5.74 6.44 -11.56
C ALA A 77 5.04 6.27 -12.91
N GLN A 78 3.72 6.06 -12.93
CA GLN A 78 2.95 5.96 -14.17
C GLN A 78 3.00 7.23 -15.01
N THR A 79 2.88 8.40 -14.37
CA THR A 79 2.99 9.68 -15.07
C THR A 79 4.36 9.81 -15.78
N LEU A 80 5.43 9.41 -15.11
CA LEU A 80 6.78 9.42 -15.69
C LEU A 80 6.96 8.37 -16.78
N PHE A 81 6.37 7.18 -16.65
CA PHE A 81 6.39 6.17 -17.71
C PHE A 81 5.62 6.63 -18.96
N ALA A 82 4.47 7.27 -18.80
CA ALA A 82 3.73 7.87 -19.91
C ALA A 82 4.56 8.94 -20.63
N PHE A 83 5.21 9.83 -19.88
CA PHE A 83 6.10 10.85 -20.44
C PHE A 83 7.33 10.24 -21.14
N TRP A 84 7.90 9.19 -20.59
CA TRP A 84 9.01 8.47 -21.20
C TRP A 84 8.61 7.79 -22.51
N ASN A 85 7.45 7.11 -22.54
CA ASN A 85 6.92 6.50 -23.76
C ASN A 85 6.66 7.54 -24.86
N TYR A 86 6.10 8.69 -24.50
CA TYR A 86 5.92 9.81 -25.43
C TYR A 86 7.24 10.29 -26.04
N LYS A 87 8.26 10.56 -25.20
CA LYS A 87 9.58 11.01 -25.68
C LYS A 87 10.31 9.97 -26.52
N ARG A 88 10.14 8.69 -26.20
CA ARG A 88 10.71 7.57 -26.98
C ARG A 88 10.07 7.51 -28.37
N GLY A 89 8.76 7.73 -28.46
CA GLY A 89 8.04 7.80 -29.75
C GLY A 89 8.43 9.01 -30.61
N SER A 90 8.83 10.13 -29.98
CA SER A 90 9.27 11.34 -30.69
C SER A 90 10.77 11.35 -31.07
N GLY A 91 11.50 10.25 -30.88
CA GLY A 91 12.92 10.13 -31.23
C GLY A 91 13.88 10.93 -30.35
N SER A 92 13.43 11.46 -29.21
CA SER A 92 14.27 12.23 -28.28
C SER A 92 14.96 11.32 -27.25
N PRO A 93 16.16 11.67 -26.76
CA PRO A 93 16.81 10.90 -25.70
C PRO A 93 15.96 10.94 -24.42
N ALA A 94 15.44 9.78 -24.00
CA ALA A 94 14.53 9.64 -22.88
C ALA A 94 15.15 8.74 -21.79
N ASN A 95 15.23 9.25 -20.56
CA ASN A 95 15.73 8.50 -19.40
C ASN A 95 14.56 8.01 -18.52
N ALA A 96 14.49 6.70 -18.27
CA ALA A 96 13.45 6.08 -17.44
C ALA A 96 13.84 5.94 -15.96
N GLY A 97 15.05 6.36 -15.56
CA GLY A 97 15.60 6.11 -14.22
C GLY A 97 14.69 6.57 -13.08
N TRP A 98 14.05 7.73 -13.20
CA TRP A 98 13.12 8.25 -12.19
C TRP A 98 11.84 7.41 -12.07
N ALA A 99 11.31 6.90 -13.18
CA ALA A 99 10.12 6.06 -13.17
C ALA A 99 10.39 4.72 -12.47
N TYR A 100 11.56 4.12 -12.72
CA TYR A 100 12.02 2.91 -12.03
C TYR A 100 12.27 3.16 -10.54
N ALA A 101 12.90 4.28 -10.18
CA ALA A 101 13.16 4.62 -8.78
C ALA A 101 11.85 4.78 -7.98
N LEU A 102 10.87 5.51 -8.52
CA LEU A 102 9.55 5.68 -7.89
C LEU A 102 8.78 4.37 -7.79
N SER A 103 8.87 3.51 -8.81
CA SER A 103 8.27 2.18 -8.77
C SER A 103 8.88 1.30 -7.69
N ALA A 104 10.20 1.33 -7.54
CA ALA A 104 10.90 0.58 -6.49
C ALA A 104 10.49 1.07 -5.09
N ILE A 105 10.35 2.38 -4.89
CA ILE A 105 9.85 2.96 -3.64
C ILE A 105 8.43 2.45 -3.36
N GLY A 106 7.54 2.48 -4.36
CA GLY A 106 6.17 1.97 -4.23
C GLY A 106 6.13 0.50 -3.82
N ILE A 107 6.95 -0.35 -4.45
CA ILE A 107 7.07 -1.77 -4.11
C ILE A 107 7.55 -1.95 -2.67
N LEU A 108 8.60 -1.22 -2.26
CA LEU A 108 9.12 -1.28 -0.89
C LEU A 108 8.07 -0.85 0.15
N CYS A 109 7.26 0.15 -0.17
CA CYS A 109 6.16 0.58 0.70
C CYS A 109 5.07 -0.51 0.85
N ILE A 110 4.70 -1.21 -0.23
CA ILE A 110 3.74 -2.34 -0.15
C ILE A 110 4.32 -3.50 0.65
N VAL A 111 5.55 -3.91 0.36
CA VAL A 111 6.22 -4.99 1.11
C VAL A 111 6.34 -4.63 2.59
N GLY A 112 6.73 -3.38 2.88
CA GLY A 112 6.78 -2.84 4.23
C GLY A 112 5.42 -2.85 4.93
N SER A 113 4.35 -2.46 4.22
CA SER A 113 2.96 -2.48 4.72
C SER A 113 2.55 -3.89 5.15
N VAL A 114 2.80 -4.89 4.30
CA VAL A 114 2.49 -6.30 4.60
C VAL A 114 3.31 -6.79 5.79
N ALA A 115 4.60 -6.45 5.85
CA ALA A 115 5.47 -6.85 6.96
C ALA A 115 5.01 -6.28 8.31
N VAL A 116 4.64 -5.00 8.36
CA VAL A 116 4.14 -4.39 9.61
C VAL A 116 2.77 -4.94 10.00
N PHE A 117 1.90 -5.24 9.02
CA PHE A 117 0.63 -5.89 9.29
C PHE A 117 0.83 -7.27 9.93
N ILE A 118 1.66 -8.14 9.33
CA ILE A 118 1.97 -9.47 9.88
C ILE A 118 2.53 -9.34 11.30
N ARG A 119 3.44 -8.39 11.53
CA ARG A 119 4.01 -8.16 12.86
C ARG A 119 2.96 -7.72 13.87
N GLY A 120 2.03 -6.83 13.51
CA GLY A 120 0.91 -6.42 14.35
C GLY A 120 0.01 -7.60 14.74
N VAL A 121 -0.31 -8.47 13.78
CA VAL A 121 -1.11 -9.69 14.02
C VAL A 121 -0.40 -10.64 14.98
N ILE A 122 0.91 -10.89 14.79
CA ILE A 122 1.68 -11.78 15.67
C ILE A 122 1.73 -11.25 17.11
N VAL A 123 1.96 -9.94 17.29
CA VAL A 123 2.03 -9.33 18.61
C VAL A 123 0.69 -9.43 19.33
N VAL A 124 -0.41 -9.07 18.67
CA VAL A 124 -1.76 -9.18 19.24
C VAL A 124 -2.16 -10.63 19.51
N GLY A 125 -1.84 -11.54 18.59
CA GLY A 125 -2.13 -12.96 18.76
C GLY A 125 -1.52 -13.52 20.05
N ARG A 126 -0.28 -13.11 20.35
CA ARG A 126 0.39 -13.50 21.61
C ARG A 126 -0.28 -12.90 22.85
N VAL A 127 -0.80 -11.68 22.79
CA VAL A 127 -1.42 -11.03 23.96
C VAL A 127 -2.85 -11.51 24.20
N LEU A 128 -3.57 -11.88 23.13
CA LEU A 128 -4.96 -12.29 23.22
C LEU A 128 -5.14 -13.79 23.47
N PHE A 129 -4.28 -14.65 22.92
CA PHE A 129 -4.47 -16.10 22.91
C PHE A 129 -3.40 -16.92 23.67
N VAL A 130 -2.38 -16.26 24.23
CA VAL A 130 -1.46 -16.87 25.22
C VAL A 130 -1.80 -16.28 26.59
#